data_AF-A0AAW2SL80-F1
#
_entry.id   AF-A0AAW2SL80-F1
#
_cell.length_a   1.000
_cell.length_b   1.000
_cell.length_c   1.000
_cell.angle_alpha   90.00
_cell.angle_beta   90.00
_cell.angle_gamma   90.00
#
_symmetry.space_group_name_H-M   'P 1'
#
loop_
_entity.id
_entity.type
_entity.pdbx_description
1 polymer ?
#
loop_
_entity_poly.entity_id
_entity_poly.type
_entity_poly.pdbx_seq_one_letter_code
_entity_poly.pdbx_strand_id
1 'polypeptide(L)'
;MANLSPEQVSNVEADCYWCLTKLLDGMQDHYTFAQPGIQRLVFKLKELVRRINEPVSRHMEEQRLEFLQFSFRWFNCLLIREIPFRLVTRLWDTYLAEGDALPDFLVYIFASFLLTWSDKLQKLEFQEMVMFLQHVPTQNWSDVELEMVLSQAYMWHTMFNNSPSHFLAG
;
A
#
# COMPACT_ATOMS: atom_id res chain seq x y z
N MET A 1 8.73 5.55 -33.37
CA MET A 1 8.39 6.41 -32.22
C MET A 1 7.84 7.70 -32.78
N ALA A 2 6.65 8.13 -32.37
CA ALA A 2 6.10 9.40 -32.84
C ALA A 2 6.99 10.54 -32.33
N ASN A 3 7.46 11.42 -33.22
CA ASN A 3 8.28 12.57 -32.83
C ASN A 3 7.34 13.65 -32.26
N LEU A 4 7.25 13.74 -30.95
CA LEU A 4 6.56 14.83 -30.26
C LEU A 4 7.32 16.15 -30.50
N SER A 5 6.59 17.25 -30.66
CA SER A 5 7.19 18.59 -30.74
C SER A 5 7.77 19.00 -29.37
N PRO A 6 8.75 19.92 -29.32
CA PRO A 6 9.27 20.44 -28.05
C PRO A 6 8.17 21.02 -27.15
N GLU A 7 7.16 21.66 -27.74
CA GLU A 7 6.00 22.20 -27.03
C GLU A 7 5.15 21.07 -26.40
N GLN A 8 4.89 19.98 -27.15
CA GLN A 8 4.16 18.82 -26.63
C GLN A 8 4.90 18.17 -25.46
N VAL A 9 6.23 18.04 -25.56
CA VAL A 9 7.06 17.51 -24.47
C VAL A 9 6.97 18.42 -23.24
N SER A 10 7.07 19.74 -23.42
CA SER A 10 6.98 20.71 -22.32
C SER A 10 5.61 20.69 -21.64
N ASN A 11 4.52 20.52 -22.39
CA ASN A 11 3.18 20.41 -21.82
C ASN A 11 3.00 19.12 -21.01
N VAL A 12 3.46 17.98 -21.54
CA VAL A 12 3.42 16.70 -20.82
C VAL A 12 4.28 16.76 -19.55
N GLU A 13 5.45 17.40 -19.59
CA GLU A 13 6.28 17.61 -18.41
C GLU A 13 5.56 18.42 -17.34
N ALA A 14 4.92 19.54 -17.73
CA ALA A 14 4.15 20.37 -16.81
C ALA A 14 2.96 19.60 -16.19
N ASP A 15 2.23 18.83 -17.00
CA ASP A 15 1.11 18.01 -16.53
C ASP A 15 1.60 16.94 -15.52
N CYS A 16 2.68 16.24 -15.85
CA CYS A 16 3.30 15.26 -14.95
C CYS A 16 3.74 15.90 -13.63
N TYR A 17 4.36 17.09 -13.67
CA TYR A 17 4.79 17.82 -12.49
C TYR A 17 3.60 18.15 -11.58
N TRP A 18 2.56 18.79 -12.12
CA TRP A 18 1.41 19.22 -11.32
C TRP A 18 0.59 18.05 -10.79
N CYS A 19 0.40 17.00 -11.57
CA CYS A 19 -0.26 15.78 -11.11
C CYS A 19 0.51 15.12 -9.97
N LEU A 20 1.84 15.04 -10.07
CA LEU A 20 2.68 14.51 -8.98
C LEU A 20 2.62 15.40 -7.74
N THR A 21 2.73 16.73 -7.90
CA THR A 21 2.60 17.68 -6.78
C THR A 21 1.28 17.50 -6.05
N LYS A 22 0.16 17.34 -6.79
CA LYS A 22 -1.15 17.12 -6.20
C LYS A 22 -1.29 15.78 -5.49
N LEU A 23 -0.75 14.71 -6.07
CA LEU A 23 -0.72 13.40 -5.40
C LEU A 23 0.05 13.45 -4.07
N LEU A 24 1.16 14.19 -4.05
CA LEU A 24 2.04 14.27 -2.88
C LEU A 24 1.54 15.26 -1.79
N ASP A 25 0.57 16.11 -2.09
CA ASP A 25 0.11 17.18 -1.20
C ASP A 25 -0.42 16.62 0.14
N GLY A 26 -1.11 15.48 0.09
CA GLY A 26 -1.61 14.77 1.28
C GLY A 26 -0.58 13.90 2.01
N MET A 27 0.64 13.76 1.47
CA MET A 27 1.66 12.83 1.98
C MET A 27 3.08 13.41 2.00
N GLN A 28 3.20 14.73 2.14
CA GLN A 28 4.49 15.43 2.14
C GLN A 28 5.47 14.87 3.18
N ASP A 29 4.95 14.47 4.34
CA ASP A 29 5.76 13.97 5.45
C ASP A 29 6.23 12.51 5.29
N HIS A 30 5.89 11.86 4.17
CA HIS A 30 6.57 10.65 3.70
C HIS A 30 7.99 10.95 3.20
N TYR A 31 8.26 12.18 2.80
CA TYR A 31 9.50 12.58 2.10
C TYR A 31 10.31 13.64 2.86
N THR A 32 9.86 14.07 4.04
CA THR A 32 10.64 14.94 4.93
C THR A 32 11.70 14.15 5.72
N PHE A 33 12.58 14.87 6.42
CA PHE A 33 13.65 14.25 7.22
C PHE A 33 13.11 13.19 8.17
N ALA A 34 13.75 12.01 8.19
CA ALA A 34 13.35 10.82 8.93
C ALA A 34 11.98 10.19 8.53
N GLN A 35 11.28 10.76 7.56
CA GLN A 35 10.05 10.21 6.95
C GLN A 35 8.98 9.79 7.99
N PRO A 36 8.60 10.69 8.91
CA PRO A 36 7.70 10.35 10.02
C PRO A 36 6.34 9.85 9.56
N GLY A 37 5.85 10.28 8.38
CA GLY A 37 4.57 9.81 7.84
C GLY A 37 4.59 8.32 7.53
N ILE A 38 5.64 7.83 6.88
CA ILE A 38 5.82 6.40 6.60
C ILE A 38 5.87 5.60 7.89
N GLN A 39 6.62 6.05 8.91
CA GLN A 39 6.70 5.35 10.19
C GLN A 39 5.33 5.21 10.87
N ARG A 40 4.51 6.28 10.84
CA ARG A 40 3.14 6.22 11.37
C ARG A 40 2.26 5.25 10.58
N LEU A 41 2.32 5.26 9.25
CA LEU A 41 1.51 4.36 8.43
C LEU A 41 1.93 2.89 8.58
N VAL A 42 3.22 2.61 8.73
CA VAL A 42 3.74 1.26 9.02
C VAL A 42 3.21 0.76 10.37
N PHE A 43 3.19 1.62 11.39
CA PHE A 43 2.58 1.28 12.68
C PHE A 43 1.07 1.02 12.55
N LYS A 44 0.33 1.88 11.83
CA LYS A 44 -1.10 1.68 11.57
C LYS A 44 -1.35 0.36 10.81
N LEU A 45 -0.51 0.02 9.85
CA LEU A 45 -0.59 -1.23 9.10
C LEU A 45 -0.43 -2.44 10.00
N LYS A 46 0.57 -2.44 10.89
CA LYS A 46 0.79 -3.50 11.87
C LYS A 46 -0.46 -3.71 12.74
N GLU A 47 -0.99 -2.63 13.31
CA GLU A 47 -2.18 -2.69 14.16
C GLU A 47 -3.43 -3.15 13.42
N LEU A 48 -3.62 -2.70 12.17
CA LEU A 48 -4.74 -3.11 11.34
C LEU A 48 -4.67 -4.61 11.00
N VAL A 49 -3.50 -5.10 10.59
CA VAL A 49 -3.30 -6.53 10.30
C VAL A 49 -3.54 -7.38 11.54
N ARG A 50 -3.07 -6.95 12.71
CA ARG A 50 -3.33 -7.62 13.99
C ARG A 50 -4.83 -7.74 14.30
N ARG A 51 -5.62 -6.70 14.01
CA ARG A 51 -7.07 -6.69 14.22
C ARG A 51 -7.84 -7.55 13.22
N ILE A 52 -7.40 -7.59 11.95
CA ILE A 52 -8.07 -8.34 10.88
C ILE A 52 -7.70 -9.82 10.92
N ASN A 53 -6.42 -10.12 11.10
CA ASN A 53 -5.88 -11.48 11.04
C ASN A 53 -4.75 -11.64 12.06
N GLU A 54 -5.15 -11.80 13.32
CA GLU A 54 -4.25 -12.04 14.45
C GLU A 54 -3.25 -13.20 14.20
N PRO A 55 -3.65 -14.37 13.63
CA PRO A 55 -2.70 -15.45 13.34
C PRO A 55 -1.50 -15.03 12.49
N VAL A 56 -1.72 -14.27 11.40
CA VAL A 56 -0.64 -13.77 10.55
C VAL A 56 0.26 -12.80 11.32
N SER A 57 -0.34 -11.84 12.04
CA SER A 57 0.42 -10.86 12.82
C SER A 57 1.28 -11.54 13.90
N ARG A 58 0.71 -12.48 14.64
CA ARG A 58 1.42 -13.22 15.69
C ARG A 58 2.56 -14.05 15.12
N HIS A 59 2.33 -14.75 14.00
CA HIS A 59 3.40 -15.52 13.33
C HIS A 59 4.55 -14.62 12.86
N MET A 60 4.26 -13.44 12.30
CA MET A 60 5.30 -12.46 11.94
C MET A 60 6.13 -12.02 13.15
N GLU A 61 5.48 -11.77 14.29
CA GLU A 61 6.17 -11.41 15.54
C GLU A 61 7.01 -12.56 16.10
N GLU A 62 6.51 -13.80 16.05
CA GLU A 62 7.25 -15.00 16.45
C GLU A 62 8.50 -15.21 15.57
N GLN A 63 8.39 -14.94 14.27
CA GLN A 63 9.50 -14.92 13.33
C GLN A 63 10.39 -13.67 13.44
N ARG A 64 10.09 -12.75 14.37
CA ARG A 64 10.82 -11.48 14.58
C ARG A 64 10.90 -10.61 13.33
N LEU A 65 9.89 -10.69 12.46
CA LEU A 65 9.76 -9.83 11.30
C LEU A 65 9.17 -8.49 11.71
N GLU A 66 9.93 -7.42 11.52
CA GLU A 66 9.44 -6.06 11.71
C GLU A 66 8.74 -5.58 10.44
N PHE A 67 7.53 -5.02 10.57
CA PHE A 67 6.74 -4.55 9.43
C PHE A 67 7.51 -3.55 8.56
N LEU A 68 8.35 -2.73 9.17
CA LEU A 68 9.19 -1.76 8.47
C LEU A 68 10.10 -2.40 7.41
N GLN A 69 10.57 -3.65 7.63
CA GLN A 69 11.53 -4.32 6.75
C GLN A 69 10.99 -4.59 5.33
N PHE A 70 9.68 -4.71 5.16
CA PHE A 70 9.04 -4.90 3.86
C PHE A 70 8.16 -3.71 3.46
N SER A 71 7.34 -3.20 4.39
CA SER A 71 6.30 -2.21 4.07
C SER A 71 6.84 -0.79 3.85
N PHE A 72 8.07 -0.48 4.27
CA PHE A 72 8.70 0.81 3.96
C PHE A 72 8.72 1.07 2.45
N ARG A 73 9.13 0.07 1.66
CA ARG A 73 9.16 0.18 0.19
C ARG A 73 7.76 0.32 -0.40
N TRP A 74 6.77 -0.35 0.20
CA TRP A 74 5.39 -0.28 -0.23
C TRP A 74 4.83 1.14 -0.08
N PHE A 75 5.05 1.79 1.06
CA PHE A 75 4.61 3.18 1.28
C PHE A 75 5.42 4.17 0.47
N ASN A 76 6.75 4.04 0.45
CA ASN A 76 7.62 4.98 -0.26
C ASN A 76 7.36 4.99 -1.78
N CYS A 77 6.99 3.84 -2.35
CA CYS A 77 6.75 3.67 -3.78
C CYS A 77 5.27 3.41 -4.14
N LEU A 78 4.34 3.58 -3.21
CA LEU A 78 2.90 3.38 -3.40
C LEU A 78 2.53 2.06 -4.12
N LEU A 79 3.20 0.96 -3.74
CA LEU A 79 3.12 -0.39 -4.34
C LEU A 79 3.54 -0.55 -5.81
N ILE A 80 3.98 0.50 -6.51
CA ILE A 80 4.34 0.42 -7.95
C ILE A 80 5.46 -0.60 -8.21
N ARG A 81 6.30 -0.87 -7.22
CA ARG A 81 7.37 -1.88 -7.29
C ARG A 81 6.90 -3.31 -7.08
N GLU A 82 5.70 -3.51 -6.56
CA GLU A 82 5.16 -4.81 -6.18
C GLU A 82 4.09 -5.32 -7.15
N ILE A 83 3.60 -4.49 -8.07
CA ILE A 83 2.59 -4.88 -9.07
C ILE A 83 3.09 -4.66 -10.50
N PRO A 84 2.58 -5.40 -11.50
CA PRO A 84 2.90 -5.16 -12.90
C PRO A 84 2.56 -3.75 -13.34
N PHE A 85 3.43 -3.11 -14.13
CA PHE A 85 3.24 -1.73 -14.61
C PHE A 85 1.90 -1.51 -15.30
N ARG A 86 1.40 -2.51 -16.04
CA ARG A 86 0.07 -2.46 -16.71
C ARG A 86 -1.11 -2.23 -15.75
N LEU A 87 -0.95 -2.58 -14.46
CA LEU A 87 -1.98 -2.42 -13.44
C LEU A 87 -1.81 -1.14 -12.61
N VAL A 88 -0.67 -0.44 -12.77
CA VAL A 88 -0.36 0.77 -11.98
C VAL A 88 -1.35 1.88 -12.25
N THR A 89 -1.76 2.07 -13.51
CA THR A 89 -2.78 3.06 -13.87
C THR A 89 -4.10 2.76 -13.17
N ARG A 90 -4.55 1.48 -13.17
CA ARG A 90 -5.78 1.08 -12.49
C ARG A 90 -5.71 1.28 -10.98
N LEU A 91 -4.57 1.00 -10.36
CA LEU A 91 -4.34 1.27 -8.94
C LEU A 91 -4.40 2.78 -8.65
N TRP A 92 -3.78 3.58 -9.51
CA TRP A 92 -3.73 5.03 -9.39
C TRP A 92 -5.08 5.70 -9.61
N ASP A 93 -5.98 5.12 -10.43
CA ASP A 93 -7.36 5.60 -10.53
C ASP A 93 -8.05 5.62 -9.15
N THR A 94 -7.84 4.57 -8.35
CA THR A 94 -8.35 4.53 -6.98
C THR A 94 -7.62 5.52 -6.07
N TYR A 95 -6.29 5.66 -6.21
CA TYR A 95 -5.54 6.63 -5.40
C TYR A 95 -6.01 8.07 -5.64
N LEU A 96 -6.23 8.44 -6.89
CA LEU A 96 -6.70 9.76 -7.27
C LEU A 96 -8.15 10.00 -6.86
N ALA A 97 -8.99 8.95 -6.86
CA ALA A 97 -10.37 9.05 -6.41
C ALA A 97 -10.51 9.31 -4.89
N GLU A 98 -9.59 8.79 -4.07
CA GLU A 98 -9.59 9.01 -2.62
C GLU A 98 -9.14 10.42 -2.21
N GLY A 99 -8.29 11.07 -3.02
CA GLY A 99 -7.80 12.42 -2.75
C GLY A 99 -7.09 12.53 -1.40
N ASP A 100 -7.50 13.49 -0.56
CA ASP A 100 -6.86 13.77 0.74
C ASP A 100 -6.95 12.59 1.74
N ALA A 101 -7.89 11.66 1.55
CA ALA A 101 -8.03 10.48 2.39
C ALA A 101 -7.04 9.35 2.03
N LEU A 102 -6.29 9.50 0.94
CA LEU A 102 -5.40 8.48 0.40
C LEU A 102 -4.43 7.90 1.44
N PRO A 103 -3.68 8.68 2.25
CA PRO A 103 -2.70 8.12 3.18
C PRO A 103 -3.31 7.13 4.18
N ASP A 104 -4.52 7.41 4.66
CA ASP A 104 -5.23 6.50 5.55
C ASP A 104 -5.78 5.29 4.79
N PHE A 105 -6.26 5.46 3.56
CA PHE A 105 -6.75 4.35 2.73
C PHE A 105 -5.63 3.39 2.29
N LEU A 106 -4.39 3.90 2.07
CA LEU A 106 -3.22 3.07 1.74
C LEU A 106 -2.98 1.97 2.79
N VAL A 107 -3.26 2.24 4.07
CA VAL A 107 -3.12 1.24 5.14
C VAL A 107 -4.03 0.03 4.89
N TYR A 108 -5.26 0.27 4.44
CA TYR A 108 -6.23 -0.79 4.14
C TYR A 108 -5.86 -1.53 2.85
N ILE A 109 -5.42 -0.83 1.81
CA ILE A 109 -4.95 -1.44 0.57
C ILE A 109 -3.76 -2.36 0.87
N PHE A 110 -2.81 -1.91 1.68
CA PHE A 110 -1.59 -2.66 1.95
C PHE A 110 -1.83 -3.83 2.90
N ALA A 111 -2.76 -3.69 3.84
CA ALA A 111 -3.24 -4.81 4.64
C ALA A 111 -3.90 -5.86 3.74
N SER A 112 -4.74 -5.45 2.78
CA SER A 112 -5.42 -6.39 1.88
C SER A 112 -4.45 -7.07 0.94
N PHE A 113 -3.47 -6.31 0.46
CA PHE A 113 -2.39 -6.83 -0.36
C PHE A 113 -1.60 -7.89 0.42
N LEU A 114 -1.13 -7.59 1.63
CA LEU A 114 -0.42 -8.54 2.48
C LEU A 114 -1.23 -9.82 2.74
N LEU A 115 -2.50 -9.65 3.12
CA LEU A 115 -3.37 -10.74 3.54
C LEU A 115 -3.88 -11.60 2.38
N THR A 116 -3.64 -11.19 1.13
CA THR A 116 -3.82 -12.05 -0.06
C THR A 116 -2.99 -13.34 0.06
N TRP A 117 -1.91 -13.32 0.84
CA TRP A 117 -1.04 -14.47 1.06
C TRP A 117 -1.03 -14.98 2.51
N SER A 118 -2.09 -14.73 3.30
CA SER A 118 -2.17 -15.11 4.72
C SER A 118 -1.77 -16.56 5.00
N ASP A 119 -2.25 -17.49 4.19
CA ASP A 119 -2.03 -18.93 4.37
C ASP A 119 -0.60 -19.35 4.08
N LYS A 120 0.06 -18.62 3.17
CA LYS A 120 1.47 -18.82 2.84
C LYS A 120 2.35 -18.20 3.92
N LEU A 121 2.07 -16.96 4.31
CA LEU A 121 2.85 -16.22 5.31
C LEU A 121 2.97 -16.97 6.63
N GLN A 122 1.88 -17.61 7.10
CA GLN A 122 1.87 -18.42 8.32
C GLN A 122 2.75 -19.67 8.28
N LYS A 123 3.27 -20.06 7.11
CA LYS A 123 4.11 -21.25 6.92
C LYS A 123 5.57 -20.91 6.67
N LEU A 124 5.90 -19.63 6.44
CA LEU A 124 7.25 -19.20 6.12
C LEU A 124 8.02 -18.88 7.40
N GLU A 125 9.29 -19.28 7.44
CA GLU A 125 10.23 -18.81 8.45
C GLU A 125 10.78 -17.43 8.05
N PHE A 126 11.45 -16.74 8.99
CA PHE A 126 11.93 -15.36 8.82
C PHE A 126 12.59 -15.08 7.45
N GLN A 127 13.59 -15.85 7.05
CA GLN A 127 14.32 -15.60 5.79
C GLN A 127 13.43 -15.75 4.55
N GLU A 128 12.60 -16.79 4.52
CA GLU A 128 11.69 -17.04 3.40
C GLU A 128 10.59 -15.98 3.34
N MET A 129 10.10 -15.54 4.49
CA MET A 129 9.07 -14.50 4.60
C MET A 129 9.60 -13.15 4.11
N VAL A 130 10.81 -12.76 4.49
CA VAL A 130 11.46 -11.54 3.96
C VAL A 130 11.61 -11.62 2.44
N MET A 131 12.15 -12.73 1.94
CA MET A 131 12.35 -12.92 0.50
C MET A 131 11.04 -12.88 -0.27
N PHE A 132 9.99 -13.50 0.27
CA PHE A 132 8.65 -13.52 -0.30
C PHE A 132 8.02 -12.12 -0.33
N LEU A 133 8.05 -11.38 0.78
CA LEU A 133 7.46 -10.04 0.88
C LEU A 133 8.20 -9.00 0.03
N GLN A 134 9.49 -9.22 -0.23
CA GLN A 134 10.27 -8.40 -1.17
C GLN A 134 10.07 -8.80 -2.65
N HIS A 135 9.50 -9.96 -2.93
CA HIS A 135 9.29 -10.50 -4.29
C HIS A 135 7.93 -11.20 -4.38
N VAL A 136 6.87 -10.47 -4.06
CA VAL A 136 5.50 -10.98 -4.12
C VAL A 136 5.14 -11.40 -5.56
N PRO A 137 4.45 -12.55 -5.74
CA PRO A 137 4.26 -13.16 -7.06
C PRO A 137 3.08 -12.54 -7.81
N THR A 138 3.17 -11.25 -8.15
CA THR A 138 2.12 -10.48 -8.82
C THR A 138 2.27 -10.41 -10.34
N GLN A 139 3.31 -11.02 -10.92
CA GLN A 139 3.68 -10.82 -12.33
C GLN A 139 2.54 -11.19 -13.30
N ASN A 140 1.74 -12.20 -12.91
CA ASN A 140 0.61 -12.71 -13.68
C ASN A 140 -0.73 -12.11 -13.27
N TRP A 141 -0.78 -11.14 -12.36
CA TRP A 141 -2.03 -10.49 -11.96
C TRP A 141 -2.67 -9.75 -13.13
N SER A 142 -3.98 -9.82 -13.19
CA SER A 142 -4.85 -9.01 -14.04
C SER A 142 -5.55 -7.94 -13.21
N ASP A 143 -6.45 -7.20 -13.84
CA ASP A 143 -7.34 -6.29 -13.13
C ASP A 143 -8.16 -7.03 -12.07
N VAL A 144 -8.51 -8.31 -12.28
CA VAL A 144 -9.33 -9.08 -11.32
C VAL A 144 -8.65 -9.18 -9.96
N GLU A 145 -7.37 -9.59 -9.91
CA GLU A 145 -6.66 -9.72 -8.64
C GLU A 145 -6.49 -8.38 -7.94
N LEU A 146 -6.21 -7.32 -8.70
CA LEU A 146 -6.10 -5.97 -8.16
C LEU A 146 -7.46 -5.48 -7.60
N GLU A 147 -8.56 -5.70 -8.32
CA GLU A 147 -9.91 -5.34 -7.87
C GLU A 147 -10.31 -6.07 -6.60
N MET A 148 -9.92 -7.34 -6.43
CA MET A 148 -10.17 -8.06 -5.18
C MET A 148 -9.46 -7.38 -4.00
N VAL A 149 -8.20 -6.97 -4.17
CA VAL A 149 -7.44 -6.25 -3.15
C VAL A 149 -8.10 -4.91 -2.82
N LEU A 150 -8.46 -4.13 -3.83
CA LEU A 150 -9.08 -2.81 -3.64
C LEU A 150 -10.48 -2.92 -3.01
N SER A 151 -11.27 -3.89 -3.44
CA SER A 151 -12.62 -4.15 -2.90
C SER A 151 -12.54 -4.56 -1.43
N GLN A 152 -11.63 -5.47 -1.09
CA GLN A 152 -11.45 -5.92 0.28
C GLN A 152 -10.93 -4.80 1.19
N ALA A 153 -10.01 -3.97 0.69
CA ALA A 153 -9.56 -2.77 1.38
C ALA A 153 -10.70 -1.79 1.66
N TYR A 154 -11.57 -1.54 0.68
CA TYR A 154 -12.75 -0.69 0.84
C TYR A 154 -13.75 -1.23 1.87
N MET A 155 -14.00 -2.55 1.86
CA MET A 155 -14.84 -3.19 2.88
C MET A 155 -14.27 -3.00 4.28
N TRP A 156 -12.97 -3.21 4.48
CA TRP A 156 -12.36 -2.99 5.79
C TRP A 156 -12.38 -1.53 6.20
N HIS A 157 -12.05 -0.62 5.29
CA HIS A 157 -12.10 0.82 5.54
C HIS A 157 -13.48 1.24 6.06
N THR A 158 -14.55 0.78 5.40
CA THR A 158 -15.93 1.09 5.83
C THR A 158 -16.31 0.43 7.16
N MET A 159 -15.90 -0.81 7.43
CA MET A 159 -16.20 -1.50 8.69
C MET A 159 -15.50 -0.84 9.90
N PHE A 160 -14.21 -0.50 9.76
CA PHE A 160 -13.41 0.02 10.86
C PHE A 160 -13.58 1.53 11.08
N ASN A 161 -13.91 2.31 10.04
CA ASN A 161 -14.23 3.73 10.22
C ASN A 161 -15.65 3.96 10.76
N ASN A 162 -16.62 3.10 10.43
CA ASN A 162 -18.00 3.22 10.95
C ASN A 162 -18.19 2.58 12.34
N SER A 163 -17.11 2.12 12.99
CA SER A 163 -17.15 1.50 14.32
C SER A 163 -16.41 2.34 15.39
N PRO A 164 -16.88 3.56 15.72
CA PRO A 164 -16.27 4.37 16.79
C PRO A 164 -16.42 3.79 18.21
N SER A 165 -17.19 2.71 18.41
CA SER A 165 -17.56 2.18 19.74
C SER A 165 -16.61 1.13 20.35
N HIS A 166 -15.43 0.87 19.77
CA HIS A 166 -14.43 -0.02 20.38
C HIS A 166 -13.18 0.69 20.93
N PHE A 167 -13.15 2.04 20.94
CA PHE A 167 -12.06 2.81 21.55
C PHE A 167 -12.09 2.87 23.09
N LEU A 168 -12.97 2.11 23.76
CA LEU A 168 -13.07 2.02 25.22
C LEU A 168 -13.32 0.56 25.67
N ALA A 169 -12.33 -0.32 25.54
CA ALA A 169 -12.17 -1.51 26.39
C ALA A 169 -10.84 -2.21 26.05
N GLY A 170 -9.89 -2.14 26.97
CA GLY A 170 -8.58 -2.77 26.89
C GLY A 170 -7.60 -2.08 27.82
#